data_AF-A0A925KJ68-F1
#
_entry.id   AF-A0A925KJ68-F1
#
_cell.length_a   1.000
_cell.length_b   1.000
_cell.length_c   1.000
_cell.angle_alpha   90.00
_cell.angle_beta   90.00
_cell.angle_gamma   90.00
#
_symmetry.space_group_name_H-M   'P 1'
#
loop_
_entity.id
_entity.type
_entity.pdbx_description
1 polymer ?
#
loop_
_entity_poly.entity_id
_entity_poly.type
_entity_poly.pdbx_seq_one_letter_code
_entity_poly.pdbx_strand_id
1 'polypeptide(L)'
;MADALRSGGRADEAVLLVREALTQLERCYPLAMYLGQVWWIAYQVLAAAGHTDEAVAALQAGRSWVLHDALPHVPVEYRESFLTGNLTNRSLLAQAQETGVGARG
;
A
#
# COMPACT_ATOMS: atom_id res chain seq x y z
N MET A 1 -2.05 15.43 -9.35
CA MET A 1 -1.66 15.35 -7.92
C MET A 1 -0.20 14.88 -7.72
N ALA A 2 0.54 14.52 -8.78
CA ALA A 2 1.95 14.10 -8.70
C ALA A 2 2.99 15.25 -8.77
N ASP A 3 2.62 16.45 -9.24
CA ASP A 3 3.57 17.56 -9.42
C ASP A 3 4.04 18.23 -8.12
N ALA A 4 3.30 18.05 -7.02
CA ALA A 4 3.56 18.75 -5.76
C ALA A 4 4.69 18.15 -4.92
N LEU A 5 5.16 16.93 -5.23
CA LEU A 5 6.23 16.25 -4.48
C LEU A 5 7.64 16.52 -5.05
N ARG A 6 7.74 17.21 -6.19
CA ARG A 6 8.98 17.38 -6.97
C ARG A 6 9.95 18.47 -6.45
N SER A 7 9.68 19.06 -5.28
CA SER A 7 10.63 19.97 -4.63
C SER A 7 11.49 19.19 -3.64
N GLY A 8 12.63 18.66 -4.09
CA GLY A 8 13.63 17.83 -3.40
C GLY A 8 13.44 17.54 -1.90
N GLY A 9 13.42 18.57 -1.03
CA GLY A 9 13.25 18.37 0.42
C GLY A 9 11.92 17.72 0.85
N ARG A 10 10.83 17.97 0.12
CA ARG A 10 9.50 17.41 0.45
C ARG A 10 9.38 15.92 0.14
N ALA A 11 10.20 15.40 -0.79
CA ALA A 11 10.22 13.99 -1.13
C ALA A 11 10.93 13.18 -0.03
N ASP A 12 12.08 13.65 0.44
CA ASP A 12 12.84 13.01 1.51
C ASP A 12 12.06 13.01 2.84
N GLU A 13 11.42 14.14 3.17
CA GLU A 13 10.53 14.24 4.34
C GLU A 13 9.36 13.26 4.24
N ALA A 14 8.73 13.14 3.06
CA ALA A 14 7.63 12.21 2.84
C ALA A 14 8.07 10.75 2.99
N VAL A 15 9.25 10.40 2.49
CA VAL A 15 9.84 9.06 2.66
C VAL A 15 10.09 8.75 4.14
N LEU A 16 10.65 9.70 4.89
CA LEU A 16 10.88 9.53 6.32
C LEU A 16 9.57 9.30 7.08
N LEU A 17 8.55 10.11 6.81
CA LEU A 17 7.24 9.98 7.43
C LEU A 17 6.57 8.63 7.11
N VAL A 18 6.70 8.16 5.88
CA VAL A 18 6.18 6.84 5.50
C VAL A 18 6.91 5.74 6.26
N ARG A 19 8.24 5.75 6.31
CA ARG A 19 9.02 4.73 7.04
C ARG A 19 8.67 4.70 8.53
N GLU A 20 8.51 5.86 9.14
CA GLU A 20 8.07 5.97 10.53
C GLU A 20 6.66 5.39 10.71
N ALA A 21 5.72 5.72 9.82
CA ALA A 21 4.38 5.16 9.85
C ALA A 21 4.36 3.62 9.69
N LEU A 22 5.21 3.07 8.80
CA LEU A 22 5.37 1.62 8.63
C LEU A 22 6.00 0.95 9.87
N THR A 23 6.95 1.61 10.52
CA THR A 23 7.56 1.12 11.77
C THR A 23 6.55 1.13 12.92
N GLN A 24 5.68 2.15 12.99
CA GLN A 24 4.62 2.21 13.98
C GLN A 24 3.52 1.17 13.73
N LEU A 25 3.26 0.83 12.46
CA LEU A 25 2.31 -0.20 12.08
C LEU A 25 2.65 -1.58 12.64
N GLU A 26 3.95 -1.91 12.73
CA GLU A 26 4.41 -3.17 13.36
C GLU A 26 4.08 -3.23 14.85
N ARG A 27 3.88 -2.08 15.49
CA ARG A 27 3.63 -1.96 16.93
C ARG A 27 2.16 -1.75 17.27
N CYS A 28 1.44 -0.99 16.45
CA CYS A 28 0.06 -0.59 16.70
C CYS A 28 -0.73 -0.50 15.38
N TYR A 29 -1.88 -1.16 15.33
CA TYR A 29 -2.83 -1.00 14.23
C TYR A 29 -3.46 0.42 14.27
N PRO A 30 -3.48 1.17 13.15
CA PRO A 30 -4.06 2.50 13.11
C PRO A 30 -5.58 2.41 13.24
N LEU A 31 -6.11 2.95 14.34
CA LEU A 31 -7.55 2.99 14.60
C LEU A 31 -8.31 3.94 13.66
N ALA A 32 -7.63 4.95 13.12
CA ALA A 32 -8.24 6.03 12.34
C ALA A 32 -8.08 5.87 10.82
N MET A 33 -7.28 4.91 10.34
CA MET A 33 -7.00 4.76 8.91
C MET A 33 -7.14 3.32 8.44
N TYR A 34 -7.76 3.17 7.28
CA TYR A 34 -7.82 1.90 6.56
C TYR A 34 -6.41 1.43 6.20
N LEU A 35 -6.01 0.23 6.65
CA LEU A 35 -4.63 -0.23 6.51
C LEU A 35 -4.19 -0.37 5.05
N GLY A 36 -5.08 -0.77 4.14
CA GLY A 36 -4.80 -0.75 2.70
C GLY A 36 -4.39 0.65 2.19
N GLN A 37 -4.93 1.72 2.77
CA GLN A 37 -4.56 3.09 2.41
C GLN A 37 -3.12 3.42 2.83
N VAL A 38 -2.66 2.91 3.99
CA VAL A 38 -1.28 3.13 4.45
C VAL A 38 -0.30 2.54 3.43
N TRP A 39 -0.52 1.27 3.07
CA TRP A 39 0.34 0.55 2.12
C TRP A 39 0.35 1.20 0.74
N TRP A 40 -0.81 1.68 0.27
CA TRP A 40 -0.91 2.36 -1.01
C TRP A 40 -0.19 3.72 -1.03
N ILE A 41 -0.26 4.49 0.06
CA ILE A 41 0.48 5.75 0.19
C ILE A 41 1.98 5.47 0.24
N ALA A 42 2.40 4.46 1.01
CA ALA A 42 3.80 4.09 1.14
C ALA A 42 4.42 3.73 -0.22
N TYR A 43 3.75 2.86 -1.00
CA TYR A 43 4.17 2.53 -2.35
C TYR A 43 4.36 3.77 -3.23
N GLN A 44 3.36 4.66 -3.27
CA GLN A 44 3.41 5.86 -4.13
C GLN A 44 4.56 6.79 -3.76
N VAL A 45 4.76 7.05 -2.47
CA VAL A 45 5.83 7.94 -2.00
C VAL A 45 7.20 7.35 -2.29
N LEU A 46 7.42 6.07 -1.97
CA LEU A 46 8.69 5.39 -2.19
C LEU A 46 9.00 5.25 -3.68
N ALA A 47 8.02 4.89 -4.51
CA ALA A 47 8.18 4.80 -5.95
C ALA A 47 8.50 6.16 -6.57
N ALA A 48 7.80 7.23 -6.16
CA ALA A 48 8.06 8.59 -6.64
C ALA A 48 9.44 9.12 -6.24
N ALA A 49 9.97 8.69 -5.10
CA ALA A 49 11.32 9.01 -4.63
C ALA A 49 12.42 8.09 -5.22
N GLY A 50 12.06 7.08 -6.02
CA GLY A 50 13.03 6.15 -6.62
C GLY A 50 13.50 5.03 -5.69
N HIS A 51 12.88 4.85 -4.52
CA HIS A 51 13.14 3.73 -3.60
C HIS A 51 12.39 2.47 -4.04
N THR A 52 12.77 1.92 -5.19
CA THR A 52 12.02 0.84 -5.87
C THR A 52 11.83 -0.41 -5.02
N ASP A 53 12.87 -0.91 -4.35
CA ASP A 53 12.76 -2.14 -3.55
C ASP A 53 11.80 -1.98 -2.37
N GLU A 54 11.88 -0.84 -1.67
CA GLU A 54 10.97 -0.52 -0.56
C GLU A 54 9.54 -0.30 -1.05
N ALA A 55 9.37 0.33 -2.22
CA ALA A 55 8.06 0.49 -2.83
C ALA A 55 7.43 -0.88 -3.14
N VAL A 56 8.21 -1.80 -3.73
CA VAL A 56 7.76 -3.16 -4.01
C VAL A 56 7.43 -3.91 -2.72
N ALA A 57 8.23 -3.77 -1.67
CA ALA A 57 7.94 -4.38 -0.36
C ALA A 57 6.62 -3.85 0.24
N ALA A 58 6.37 -2.55 0.18
CA ALA A 58 5.12 -1.94 0.65
C ALA A 58 3.90 -2.43 -0.16
N LEU A 59 4.07 -2.55 -1.48
CA LEU A 59 3.04 -3.07 -2.37
C LEU A 59 2.69 -4.53 -2.07
N GLN A 60 3.71 -5.36 -1.81
CA GLN A 60 3.55 -6.76 -1.41
C GLN A 60 2.84 -6.90 -0.07
N ALA A 61 3.24 -6.12 0.93
CA ALA A 61 2.59 -6.07 2.23
C ALA A 61 1.11 -5.68 2.11
N GLY A 62 0.81 -4.64 1.32
CA GLY A 62 -0.56 -4.22 1.05
C GLY A 62 -1.40 -5.29 0.36
N ARG A 63 -0.85 -5.96 -0.66
CA ARG A 63 -1.54 -7.09 -1.33
C ARG A 63 -1.79 -8.24 -0.36
N SER A 64 -0.78 -8.64 0.42
CA SER A 64 -0.89 -9.73 1.39
C SER A 64 -1.99 -9.40 2.40
N TRP A 65 -1.97 -8.18 2.93
CA TRP A 65 -2.99 -7.74 3.87
C TRP A 65 -4.39 -7.79 3.27
N VAL A 66 -4.59 -7.31 2.04
CA VAL A 66 -5.91 -7.37 1.37
C VAL A 66 -6.40 -8.82 1.25
N LEU A 67 -5.55 -9.72 0.76
CA LEU A 67 -5.97 -11.08 0.40
C LEU A 67 -6.02 -12.06 1.56
N HIS A 68 -5.08 -11.94 2.50
CA HIS A 68 -4.83 -12.94 3.54
C HIS A 68 -5.25 -12.49 4.93
N ASP A 69 -5.28 -11.19 5.20
CA ASP A 69 -5.73 -10.67 6.50
C ASP A 69 -7.15 -10.12 6.42
N ALA A 70 -7.43 -9.17 5.52
CA ALA A 70 -8.70 -8.46 5.47
C ALA A 70 -9.84 -9.28 4.84
N LEU A 71 -9.62 -9.82 3.63
CA LEU A 71 -10.65 -10.53 2.86
C LEU A 71 -11.31 -11.71 3.61
N PRO A 72 -10.58 -12.55 4.38
CA PRO A 72 -11.21 -13.65 5.12
C PRO A 72 -12.28 -13.20 6.13
N HIS A 73 -12.13 -11.99 6.68
CA HIS A 73 -13.08 -11.41 7.64
C HIS A 73 -14.28 -10.71 6.97
N VAL A 74 -14.25 -10.53 5.64
CA VAL A 74 -15.37 -9.95 4.89
C VAL A 74 -16.42 -11.04 4.63
N PRO A 75 -17.71 -10.78 4.93
CA PRO A 75 -18.80 -11.70 4.60
C PRO A 75 -18.79 -12.04 3.11
N VAL A 76 -19.12 -13.30 2.78
CA VAL A 76 -18.89 -13.87 1.44
C VAL A 76 -19.57 -13.05 0.34
N GLU A 77 -20.76 -12.53 0.61
CA GLU A 77 -21.57 -11.71 -0.30
C GLU A 77 -20.94 -10.35 -0.62
N TYR A 78 -20.02 -9.85 0.23
CA TYR A 78 -19.34 -8.57 0.03
C TYR A 78 -17.90 -8.70 -0.46
N ARG A 79 -17.35 -9.92 -0.55
CA ARG A 79 -15.96 -10.15 -0.93
C ARG A 79 -15.61 -9.58 -2.30
N GLU A 80 -16.49 -9.76 -3.28
CA GLU A 80 -16.28 -9.20 -4.62
C GLU A 80 -16.23 -7.67 -4.56
N SER A 81 -17.22 -7.05 -3.92
CA SER A 81 -17.26 -5.59 -3.75
C SER A 81 -16.09 -5.04 -2.94
N PHE A 82 -15.57 -5.81 -1.98
CA PHE A 82 -14.37 -5.43 -1.23
C PHE A 82 -13.13 -5.39 -2.13
N LEU A 83 -12.99 -6.34 -3.05
CA LEU A 83 -11.86 -6.40 -3.97
C LEU A 83 -11.96 -5.38 -5.10
N THR A 84 -13.16 -5.15 -5.65
CA THR A 84 -13.35 -4.35 -6.88
C THR A 84 -13.91 -2.94 -6.62
N GLY A 85 -14.70 -2.77 -5.57
CA GLY A 85 -15.38 -1.53 -5.20
C GLY A 85 -14.53 -0.59 -4.34
N ASN A 86 -13.61 -1.13 -3.54
CA ASN A 86 -12.62 -0.31 -2.84
C ASN A 86 -11.47 0.04 -3.80
N LEU A 87 -11.39 1.32 -4.17
CA LEU A 87 -10.38 1.83 -5.12
C LEU A 87 -8.95 1.50 -4.67
N THR A 88 -8.66 1.56 -3.37
CA THR A 88 -7.33 1.29 -2.82
C THR A 88 -6.97 -0.19 -2.95
N ASN A 89 -7.90 -1.09 -2.62
CA ASN A 89 -7.67 -2.53 -2.80
C ASN A 89 -7.42 -2.85 -4.27
N ARG A 90 -8.24 -2.30 -5.16
CA ARG A 90 -8.10 -2.51 -6.60
C ARG A 90 -6.75 -2.01 -7.12
N SER A 91 -6.31 -0.82 -6.69
CA SER A 91 -5.00 -0.27 -7.08
C SER A 91 -3.84 -1.11 -6.57
N LEU A 92 -3.87 -1.54 -5.30
CA LEU A 92 -2.85 -2.43 -4.73
C LEU A 92 -2.76 -3.75 -5.51
N LEU A 93 -3.91 -4.37 -5.80
CA LEU A 93 -3.95 -5.66 -6.49
C LEU A 93 -3.48 -5.55 -7.94
N ALA A 94 -3.96 -4.53 -8.67
CA ALA A 94 -3.57 -4.30 -10.06
C ALA A 94 -2.06 -4.01 -10.16
N GLN A 95 -1.55 -3.08 -9.35
CA GLN A 95 -0.13 -2.73 -9.37
C GLN A 95 0.76 -3.92 -8.99
N ALA A 96 0.34 -4.72 -8.01
CA ALA A 96 1.07 -5.92 -7.60
C ALA A 96 1.08 -7.00 -8.72
N GLN A 97 0.06 -7.05 -9.58
CA GLN A 97 0.08 -7.92 -10.76
C GLN A 97 1.06 -7.42 -11.83
N GLU A 98 1.04 -6.12 -12.11
CA GLU A 98 1.90 -5.47 -13.12
C GLU A 98 3.39 -5.56 -12.78
N THR A 99 3.74 -5.49 -11.50
CA THR A 99 5.14 -5.51 -11.04
C THR A 99 5.76 -6.93 -11.06
N GLY A 100 5.08 -7.94 -11.64
CA GLY A 100 5.55 -9.33 -11.71
C GLY A 100 5.56 -10.05 -10.35
N VAL A 101 4.99 -9.40 -9.35
CA VAL A 101 4.96 -9.79 -7.94
C VAL A 101 4.01 -10.97 -7.68
N GLY A 102 3.27 -11.44 -8.70
CA GLY A 102 2.34 -12.56 -8.61
C GLY A 102 2.74 -13.86 -9.33
N ALA A 103 3.97 -14.03 -9.83
CA ALA A 103 4.31 -15.14 -10.73
C ALA A 103 5.50 -16.03 -10.32
N ARG A 104 5.85 -16.10 -9.03
CA ARG A 104 6.73 -17.16 -8.51
C ARG A 104 6.25 -17.62 -7.13
N GLY A 105 5.50 -18.71 -7.13
CA GLY A 105 5.03 -19.46 -5.98
C GLY A 105 4.33 -20.71 -6.47
#